data_AF-X5QXK0-F1
#
_entry.id   AF-X5QXK0-F1
#
_cell.length_a   1.000
_cell.length_b   1.000
_cell.length_c   1.000
_cell.angle_alpha   90.00
_cell.angle_beta   90.00
_cell.angle_gamma   90.00
#
_symmetry.space_group_name_H-M   'P 1'
#
loop_
_entity.id
_entity.type
_entity.pdbx_description
1 polymer ?
#
loop_
_entity_poly.entity_id
_entity_poly.type
_entity_poly.pdbx_seq_one_letter_code
_entity_poly.pdbx_strand_id
1 'polypeptide(L)'
;MSGDAYETARAMLLIGAASAFFDDQVYIPLKRELLGTMVPPRPPLERVLAAASHLSRLPILQEYAQKAWDAPDNESADHPPWSERLTALGFSSAPEIEPVLVSALSSLLSDEIVAEHVRHFDGEWTSKIADYLDR
;
A
#
# COMPACT_ATOMS: atom_id res chain seq x y z
N MET A 1 -23.47 4.26 -19.29
CA MET A 1 -23.41 3.72 -17.91
C MET A 1 -21.93 3.64 -17.51
N SER A 2 -21.28 4.75 -17.18
CA SER A 2 -19.80 4.79 -17.29
C SER A 2 -19.02 5.52 -16.20
N GLY A 3 -19.64 6.37 -15.37
CA GLY A 3 -18.91 7.07 -14.30
C GLY A 3 -18.63 6.17 -13.10
N ASP A 4 -19.67 5.50 -12.59
CA ASP A 4 -19.58 4.69 -11.37
C ASP A 4 -18.68 3.46 -11.52
N ALA A 5 -18.73 2.79 -12.68
CA ALA A 5 -17.89 1.63 -12.97
C ALA A 5 -16.39 1.98 -13.07
N TYR A 6 -16.06 3.11 -13.70
CA TYR A 6 -14.67 3.57 -13.79
C TYR A 6 -14.14 4.04 -12.44
N GLU A 7 -14.90 4.84 -11.68
CA GLU A 7 -14.46 5.26 -10.34
C GLU A 7 -14.28 4.06 -9.40
N THR A 8 -15.17 3.07 -9.47
CA THR A 8 -15.02 1.82 -8.71
C THR A 8 -13.76 1.06 -9.14
N ALA A 9 -13.54 0.89 -10.44
CA ALA A 9 -12.35 0.23 -10.98
C ALA A 9 -11.06 0.95 -10.58
N ARG A 10 -11.07 2.29 -10.64
CA ARG A 10 -9.97 3.14 -10.21
C ARG A 10 -9.68 2.96 -8.71
N ALA A 11 -10.70 3.01 -7.87
CA ALA A 11 -10.53 2.78 -6.43
C ALA A 11 -9.96 1.38 -6.13
N MET A 12 -10.47 0.35 -6.80
CA MET A 12 -9.96 -1.02 -6.67
C MET A 12 -8.49 -1.13 -7.06
N LEU A 13 -8.11 -0.57 -8.22
CA LEU A 13 -6.73 -0.62 -8.69
C LEU A 13 -5.79 0.24 -7.86
N LEU A 14 -6.24 1.37 -7.31
CA LEU A 14 -5.44 2.14 -6.35
C LEU A 14 -5.12 1.30 -5.11
N ILE A 15 -6.08 0.53 -4.60
CA ILE A 15 -5.86 -0.38 -3.46
C ILE A 15 -4.92 -1.53 -3.85
N GLY A 16 -5.18 -2.19 -4.97
CA GLY A 16 -4.35 -3.30 -5.45
C GLY A 16 -2.90 -2.88 -5.72
N ALA A 17 -2.71 -1.74 -6.40
CA ALA A 17 -1.40 -1.18 -6.68
C ALA A 17 -0.66 -0.81 -5.37
N ALA A 18 -1.35 -0.17 -4.43
CA ALA A 18 -0.77 0.17 -3.14
C ALA A 18 -0.34 -1.08 -2.35
N SER A 19 -1.17 -2.11 -2.32
CA SER A 19 -0.84 -3.38 -1.66
C SER A 19 0.43 -3.99 -2.25
N ALA A 20 0.46 -4.18 -3.56
CA ALA A 20 1.60 -4.77 -4.26
C ALA A 20 2.87 -3.92 -4.13
N PHE A 21 2.73 -2.59 -4.13
CA PHE A 21 3.84 -1.65 -3.99
C PHE A 21 4.42 -1.65 -2.57
N PHE A 22 3.59 -1.59 -1.54
CA PHE A 22 4.08 -1.59 -0.16
C PHE A 22 4.63 -2.95 0.25
N ASP A 23 4.12 -4.06 -0.30
CA ASP A 23 4.75 -5.37 -0.12
C ASP A 23 6.20 -5.37 -0.64
N ASP A 24 6.40 -4.94 -1.89
CA ASP A 24 7.72 -4.92 -2.52
C ASP A 24 8.69 -3.94 -1.85
N GLN A 25 8.21 -2.73 -1.55
CA GLN A 25 9.06 -1.61 -1.12
C GLN A 25 9.23 -1.52 0.39
N VAL A 26 8.29 -2.05 1.17
CA VAL A 26 8.25 -1.89 2.64
C VAL A 26 8.27 -3.22 3.36
N TYR A 27 7.23 -4.05 3.17
CA TYR A 27 6.98 -5.17 4.08
C TYR A 27 7.92 -6.35 3.85
N ILE A 28 8.18 -6.73 2.59
CA ILE A 28 9.16 -7.80 2.27
C ILE A 28 10.58 -7.40 2.70
N PRO A 29 11.09 -6.19 2.36
CA PRO A 29 12.39 -5.72 2.87
C PRO A 29 12.47 -5.70 4.39
N LEU A 30 11.45 -5.15 5.07
CA LEU A 30 11.42 -5.10 6.54
C LEU A 30 11.46 -6.50 7.16
N LYS A 31 10.70 -7.46 6.63
CA LYS A 31 10.73 -8.85 7.09
C LYS A 31 12.12 -9.46 6.96
N ARG A 32 12.85 -9.16 5.88
CA ARG A 32 14.23 -9.63 5.68
C ARG A 32 15.19 -8.97 6.68
N GLU A 33 15.07 -7.67 6.91
CA GLU A 33 15.89 -6.93 7.88
C GLU A 33 15.72 -7.49 9.30
N LEU A 34 14.49 -7.82 9.69
CA LEU A 34 14.19 -8.40 11.00
C LEU A 34 14.86 -9.76 11.25
N LEU A 35 15.20 -10.53 10.21
CA LEU A 35 15.82 -11.85 10.38
C LEU A 35 17.30 -11.81 10.81
N GLY A 36 17.97 -10.65 10.73
CA GLY A 36 19.41 -10.55 11.00
C GLY A 36 19.81 -9.34 11.83
N THR A 37 18.85 -8.58 12.35
CA THR A 37 19.13 -7.36 13.11
C THR A 37 19.23 -7.63 14.61
N MET A 38 20.12 -6.90 15.28
CA MET A 38 20.23 -6.87 16.75
C MET A 38 19.53 -5.64 17.37
N VAL A 39 19.05 -4.72 16.53
CA VAL A 39 18.33 -3.52 16.93
C VAL A 39 17.06 -3.37 16.10
N PRO A 40 15.99 -2.77 16.62
CA PRO A 40 14.81 -2.49 15.82
C PRO A 40 15.20 -1.70 14.56
N PRO A 41 14.83 -2.18 13.35
CA PRO A 41 15.07 -1.44 12.13
C PRO A 41 14.09 -0.26 12.03
N ARG A 42 14.20 0.55 10.98
CA ARG A 42 13.24 1.64 10.74
C ARG A 42 11.79 1.11 10.73
N PRO A 43 10.84 1.73 11.43
CA PRO A 43 9.48 1.21 11.60
C PRO A 43 8.64 1.25 10.30
N PRO A 44 7.58 0.42 10.20
CA PRO A 44 6.82 0.26 8.96
C PRO A 44 6.01 1.49 8.56
N LEU A 45 5.38 2.21 9.50
CA LEU A 45 4.54 3.36 9.15
C LEU A 45 5.37 4.47 8.52
N GLU A 46 6.53 4.79 9.10
CA GLU A 46 7.48 5.74 8.53
C GLU A 46 7.90 5.38 7.09
N ARG A 47 8.15 4.08 6.83
CA ARG A 47 8.50 3.58 5.50
C ARG A 47 7.35 3.73 4.51
N VAL A 48 6.12 3.37 4.92
CA VAL A 48 4.91 3.50 4.09
C VAL A 48 4.70 4.96 3.69
N LEU A 49 4.77 5.89 4.64
CA LEU A 49 4.57 7.32 4.36
C LEU A 49 5.64 7.87 3.41
N ALA A 50 6.90 7.47 3.58
CA ALA A 50 7.97 7.85 2.66
C ALA A 50 7.73 7.28 1.24
N ALA A 51 7.32 6.01 1.15
CA ALA A 51 7.11 5.32 -0.12
C ALA A 51 5.84 5.77 -0.86
N ALA A 52 4.78 6.17 -0.15
CA ALA A 52 3.50 6.56 -0.75
C ALA A 52 3.64 7.69 -1.78
N SER A 53 4.53 8.64 -1.54
CA SER A 53 4.84 9.73 -2.47
C SER A 53 5.39 9.24 -3.82
N HIS A 54 6.10 8.10 -3.83
CA HIS A 54 6.65 7.50 -5.04
C HIS A 54 5.56 6.79 -5.85
N LEU A 55 4.59 6.15 -5.18
CA LEU A 55 3.48 5.47 -5.85
C LEU A 55 2.61 6.46 -6.65
N SER A 56 2.50 7.72 -6.23
CA SER A 56 1.77 8.75 -6.99
C SER A 56 2.43 9.12 -8.33
N ARG A 57 3.64 8.64 -8.64
CA ARG A 57 4.26 8.84 -9.96
C ARG A 57 3.57 7.93 -10.98
N LEU A 58 3.02 8.53 -12.03
CA LEU A 58 2.19 7.83 -13.02
C LEU A 58 2.81 6.53 -13.56
N PRO A 59 4.10 6.46 -13.98
CA PRO A 59 4.66 5.21 -14.49
C PRO A 59 4.67 4.09 -13.43
N ILE A 60 5.00 4.44 -12.18
CA ILE A 60 5.01 3.49 -11.06
C ILE A 60 3.58 3.04 -10.75
N LEU A 61 2.62 3.97 -10.74
CA LEU A 61 1.22 3.62 -10.52
C LEU A 61 0.70 2.63 -11.56
N GLN A 62 0.96 2.88 -12.85
CA GLN A 62 0.49 1.97 -13.91
C GLN A 62 1.16 0.60 -13.82
N GLU A 63 2.46 0.55 -13.53
CA GLU A 63 3.18 -0.71 -13.33
C GLU A 63 2.53 -1.55 -12.22
N TYR A 64 2.26 -0.95 -11.06
CA TYR A 64 1.68 -1.68 -9.93
C TYR A 64 0.17 -1.93 -10.07
N ALA A 65 -0.56 -1.11 -10.82
CA ALA A 65 -1.94 -1.40 -11.21
C ALA A 65 -2.01 -2.63 -12.13
N GLN A 66 -1.09 -2.72 -13.10
CA GLN A 66 -0.95 -3.90 -13.96
C GLN A 66 -0.53 -5.13 -13.14
N LYS A 67 0.43 -4.97 -12.21
CA LYS A 67 0.83 -6.05 -11.29
C LYS A 67 -0.33 -6.55 -10.43
N ALA A 68 -1.20 -5.66 -9.98
CA ALA A 68 -2.40 -6.04 -9.23
C ALA A 68 -3.40 -6.80 -10.11
N TRP A 69 -3.59 -6.36 -11.35
CA TRP A 69 -4.42 -7.07 -12.34
C TRP A 69 -3.90 -8.50 -12.61
N ASP A 70 -2.59 -8.64 -12.80
CA ASP A 70 -1.92 -9.91 -13.09
C ASP A 70 -1.69 -10.78 -11.84
N ALA A 71 -2.10 -10.31 -10.66
CA ALA A 71 -1.87 -11.04 -9.42
C ALA A 71 -2.58 -12.40 -9.47
N PRO A 72 -1.88 -13.50 -9.12
CA PRO A 72 -2.48 -14.82 -9.10
C PRO A 72 -3.62 -14.87 -8.10
N ASP A 73 -4.53 -15.83 -8.31
CA ASP A 73 -5.55 -16.10 -7.33
C ASP A 73 -4.93 -16.50 -5.98
N ASN A 74 -5.50 -15.95 -4.92
CA ASN A 74 -5.15 -16.31 -3.56
C ASN A 74 -6.29 -17.19 -3.04
N GLU A 75 -6.13 -18.51 -3.12
CA GLU A 75 -7.15 -19.49 -2.73
C GLU A 75 -7.63 -19.34 -1.27
N SER A 76 -6.84 -18.68 -0.41
CA SER A 76 -7.21 -18.40 0.98
C SER A 76 -7.95 -17.06 1.19
N ALA A 77 -8.11 -16.26 0.14
CA ALA A 77 -8.83 -14.98 0.22
C ALA A 77 -10.34 -15.19 0.10
N ASP A 78 -11.11 -14.45 0.89
CA ASP A 78 -12.58 -14.45 0.84
C ASP A 78 -13.13 -13.60 -0.34
N HIS A 79 -12.29 -13.24 -1.30
CA HIS A 79 -12.64 -12.40 -2.44
C HIS A 79 -12.00 -12.91 -3.74
N PRO A 80 -12.65 -12.70 -4.90
CA PRO A 80 -12.04 -13.07 -6.18
C PRO A 80 -10.77 -12.27 -6.49
N PRO A 81 -9.95 -12.73 -7.45
CA PRO A 81 -8.83 -11.98 -8.00
C PRO A 81 -9.25 -10.59 -8.50
N TRP A 82 -8.28 -9.65 -8.55
CA TRP A 82 -8.53 -8.30 -9.03
C TRP A 82 -9.05 -8.26 -10.47
N SER A 83 -8.47 -9.07 -11.35
CA SER A 83 -8.89 -9.17 -12.76
C SER A 83 -10.36 -9.57 -12.88
N GLU A 84 -10.81 -10.59 -12.14
CA GLU A 84 -12.21 -11.02 -12.15
C GLU A 84 -13.16 -9.93 -11.65
N ARG A 85 -12.80 -9.24 -10.56
CA ARG A 85 -13.59 -8.13 -10.00
C ARG A 85 -13.74 -6.98 -11.00
N LEU A 86 -12.67 -6.66 -11.73
CA LEU A 86 -12.67 -5.60 -12.74
C LEU A 86 -13.37 -6.04 -14.04
N THR A 87 -13.27 -7.32 -14.43
CA THR A 87 -14.06 -7.88 -15.53
C THR A 87 -15.56 -7.84 -15.23
N ALA A 88 -15.97 -8.08 -13.98
CA ALA A 88 -17.36 -7.89 -13.56
C ALA A 88 -17.86 -6.43 -13.70
N LEU A 89 -16.94 -5.45 -13.70
CA LEU A 89 -17.22 -4.03 -13.97
C LEU A 89 -17.16 -3.68 -15.47
N GLY A 90 -16.85 -4.64 -16.35
CA GLY A 90 -16.80 -4.47 -17.80
C GLY A 90 -15.42 -4.20 -18.39
N PHE A 91 -14.35 -4.37 -17.62
CA PHE A 91 -12.97 -4.16 -18.09
C PHE A 91 -12.33 -5.48 -18.55
N SER A 92 -11.81 -5.50 -19.78
CA SER A 92 -11.10 -6.67 -20.35
C SER A 92 -9.59 -6.64 -20.13
N SER A 93 -9.07 -5.54 -19.60
CA SER A 93 -7.67 -5.33 -19.23
C SER A 93 -7.60 -4.29 -18.11
N ALA A 94 -6.45 -4.14 -17.46
CA ALA A 94 -6.24 -3.07 -16.50
C ALA A 94 -6.46 -1.70 -17.20
N PRO A 95 -7.45 -0.88 -16.79
CA PRO A 95 -7.55 0.49 -17.26
C PRO A 95 -6.38 1.33 -16.74
N GLU A 96 -5.97 2.33 -17.52
CA GLU A 96 -5.11 3.38 -17.00
C GLU A 96 -5.85 4.17 -15.92
N ILE A 97 -5.20 4.39 -14.78
CA ILE A 97 -5.79 5.11 -13.65
C ILE A 97 -5.03 6.39 -13.30
N GLU A 98 -5.76 7.45 -12.95
CA GLU A 98 -5.15 8.71 -12.51
C GLU A 98 -4.61 8.61 -11.08
N PRO A 99 -3.45 9.23 -10.77
CA PRO A 99 -2.86 9.17 -9.44
C PRO A 99 -3.66 9.97 -8.40
N VAL A 100 -3.42 9.67 -7.13
CA VAL A 100 -3.88 10.50 -6.02
C VAL A 100 -2.91 11.69 -5.88
N LEU A 101 -3.39 12.88 -6.22
CA LEU A 101 -2.60 14.12 -6.20
C LEU A 101 -2.49 14.72 -4.80
N VAL A 102 -3.56 14.61 -4.00
CA VAL A 102 -3.62 15.14 -2.63
C VAL A 102 -4.08 14.02 -1.71
N SER A 103 -3.27 13.70 -0.71
CA SER A 103 -3.60 12.66 0.24
C SER A 103 -4.70 13.12 1.21
N ALA A 104 -5.56 12.20 1.64
CA ALA A 104 -6.51 12.46 2.71
C ALA A 104 -5.80 12.87 4.01
N LEU A 105 -4.61 12.32 4.27
CA LEU A 105 -3.81 12.65 5.44
C LEU A 105 -3.44 14.14 5.46
N SER A 106 -2.99 14.68 4.32
CA SER A 106 -2.61 16.10 4.18
C SER A 106 -3.79 17.07 4.08
N SER A 107 -5.00 16.58 3.81
CA SER A 107 -6.19 17.44 3.64
C SER A 107 -7.13 17.42 4.84
N LEU A 108 -7.12 16.34 5.63
CA LEU A 108 -8.04 16.15 6.75
C LEU A 108 -7.40 16.39 8.11
N LEU A 109 -6.08 16.26 8.23
CA LEU A 109 -5.35 16.39 9.49
C LEU A 109 -4.29 17.49 9.38
N SER A 110 -3.98 18.13 10.52
CA SER A 110 -2.84 19.04 10.59
C SER A 110 -1.53 18.26 10.68
N ASP A 111 -0.44 18.88 10.21
CA ASP A 111 0.89 18.27 10.22
C ASP A 111 1.33 17.88 11.65
N GLU A 112 0.91 18.64 12.67
CA GLU A 112 1.20 18.34 14.07
C GLU A 112 0.52 17.04 14.52
N ILE A 113 -0.77 16.86 14.18
CA ILE A 113 -1.54 15.65 14.51
C ILE A 113 -0.91 14.45 13.80
N VAL A 114 -0.58 14.59 12.52
CA VAL A 114 0.09 13.53 11.75
C VAL A 114 1.41 13.15 12.41
N ALA A 115 2.25 14.14 12.73
CA ALA A 115 3.56 13.89 13.32
C ALA A 115 3.46 13.26 14.72
N GLU A 116 2.46 13.62 15.52
CA GLU A 116 2.19 12.99 16.81
C GLU A 116 1.81 11.51 16.66
N HIS A 117 0.86 11.21 15.77
CA HIS A 117 0.42 9.83 15.54
C HIS A 117 1.54 8.95 15.00
N VAL A 118 2.32 9.47 14.04
CA VAL A 118 3.50 8.76 13.51
C VAL A 118 4.48 8.43 14.62
N ARG A 119 4.88 9.43 15.43
CA ARG A 119 5.80 9.19 16.58
C ARG A 119 5.25 8.14 17.55
N HIS A 120 3.96 8.18 17.83
CA HIS A 120 3.32 7.24 18.74
C HIS A 120 3.36 5.80 18.19
N PHE A 121 2.87 5.58 16.97
CA PHE A 121 2.85 4.25 16.35
C PHE A 121 4.26 3.68 16.14
N ASP A 122 5.18 4.52 15.66
CA ASP A 122 6.57 4.11 15.44
C ASP A 122 7.27 3.78 16.77
N GLY A 123 7.02 4.55 17.82
CA GLY A 123 7.55 4.30 19.16
C GLY A 123 7.03 2.99 19.77
N GLU A 124 5.73 2.73 19.67
CA GLU A 124 5.14 1.47 20.14
C GLU A 124 5.69 0.26 19.39
N TRP A 125 5.78 0.35 18.07
CA TRP A 125 6.33 -0.73 17.24
C TRP A 125 7.80 -0.98 17.59
N THR A 126 8.60 0.07 17.68
CA THR A 126 10.03 -0.02 17.98
C THR A 126 10.27 -0.68 19.34
N SER A 127 9.48 -0.31 20.35
CA SER A 127 9.57 -0.89 21.70
C SER A 127 9.22 -2.39 21.68
N LYS A 128 8.14 -2.77 20.99
CA LYS A 128 7.74 -4.19 20.85
C LYS A 128 8.78 -5.03 20.14
N ILE A 129 9.46 -4.48 19.13
CA ILE A 129 10.54 -5.18 18.42
C ILE A 129 11.80 -5.28 19.28
N ALA A 130 12.15 -4.25 20.05
CA ALA A 130 13.26 -4.33 20.99
C ALA A 130 13.03 -5.47 22.00
N ASP A 131 11.83 -5.52 22.60
CA ASP A 131 11.44 -6.57 23.53
C ASP A 131 11.44 -7.98 22.89
N TYR A 132 11.20 -8.07 21.59
CA TYR A 132 11.26 -9.33 20.85
C TYR A 132 12.71 -9.77 20.57
N LEU A 133 13.61 -8.83 20.29
CA LEU A 133 15.02 -9.09 19.97
C LEU A 133 15.86 -9.40 21.22
N ASP A 134 15.45 -8.92 22.39
CA ASP A 134 16.12 -9.18 23.68
C ASP A 134 15.79 -10.58 24.27
N ARG A 135 14.88 -11.34 23.64
CA ARG A 135 14.46 -12.69 24.09
C ARG A 135 15.26 -13.80 23.42
#